data_AF-A0A2V9I4R9-F1
#
_entry.id   AF-A0A2V9I4R9-F1
#
_cell.length_a   1.000
_cell.length_b   1.000
_cell.length_c   1.000
_cell.angle_alpha   90.00
_cell.angle_beta   90.00
_cell.angle_gamma   90.00
#
_symmetry.space_group_name_H-M   'P 1'
#
loop_
_entity.id
_entity.type
_entity.pdbx_description
1 polymer ?
#
loop_
_entity_poly.entity_id
_entity_poly.type
_entity_poly.pdbx_seq_one_letter_code
_entity_poly.pdbx_strand_id
1 'polypeptide(L)' 'MVGSTTPTASDPKDDPVSVEDLAFTVYKVLGIDPNKEFHANGRPIKIANNGKLIGALFT' A
#
# COMPACT_ATOMS: atom_id res chain seq x y z
N MET A 1 4.92 7.25 -14.60
CA MET A 1 4.76 8.15 -13.44
C MET A 1 3.71 7.51 -12.55
N VAL A 2 4.00 7.25 -11.28
CA VAL A 2 3.02 6.59 -10.39
C VAL A 2 1.95 7.61 -9.97
N GLY A 3 0.68 7.22 -10.03
CA GLY A 3 -0.43 8.04 -9.54
C GLY A 3 -0.90 9.14 -10.50
N SER A 4 -0.70 8.98 -11.82
CA SER A 4 -1.30 9.89 -12.80
C SER A 4 -2.80 9.62 -12.94
N THR A 5 -3.60 10.68 -13.06
CA THR A 5 -5.06 10.58 -13.27
C THR A 5 -5.43 10.92 -14.72
N THR A 6 -6.60 10.49 -15.19
CA THR A 6 -7.15 10.88 -16.49
C THR A 6 -7.35 12.41 -16.58
N PRO A 7 -7.48 13.00 -17.79
CA PRO A 7 -7.71 14.45 -17.94
C PRO A 7 -8.94 14.98 -17.19
N THR A 8 -9.93 14.11 -16.93
CA THR A 8 -11.15 14.41 -16.17
C THR A 8 -11.04 14.06 -14.69
N ALA A 9 -9.86 13.64 -14.23
CA ALA A 9 -9.58 13.17 -12.87
C ALA A 9 -10.47 12.00 -12.38
N SER A 10 -11.12 11.28 -13.29
CA SER A 10 -12.14 10.27 -12.93
C SER A 10 -11.52 8.96 -12.48
N ASP A 11 -10.37 8.59 -13.05
CA ASP A 11 -9.74 7.29 -12.83
C ASP A 11 -8.21 7.41 -12.86
N PRO A 12 -7.47 6.50 -12.20
CA PRO A 12 -6.03 6.37 -12.40
C PRO A 12 -5.76 6.03 -13.87
N LYS A 13 -4.86 6.79 -14.48
CA LYS A 13 -4.51 6.64 -15.89
C LYS A 13 -3.42 5.58 -16.10
N ASP A 14 -2.36 5.66 -15.31
CA ASP A 14 -1.17 4.81 -15.43
C ASP A 14 -0.82 4.22 -14.06
N ASP A 15 -0.54 2.92 -14.01
CA ASP A 15 -0.13 2.18 -12.81
C ASP A 15 -0.99 2.48 -11.56
N PRO A 16 -2.29 2.11 -11.57
CA PRO A 16 -3.16 2.31 -10.41
C PRO A 16 -2.56 1.62 -9.17
N VAL A 17 -2.30 2.43 -8.13
CA VAL A 17 -1.89 1.96 -6.81
C VAL A 17 -3.07 2.03 -5.86
N SER A 18 -3.28 0.97 -5.09
CA SER A 18 -4.32 0.97 -4.08
C SER A 18 -3.80 1.59 -2.77
N VAL A 19 -4.71 1.97 -1.87
CA VAL A 19 -4.32 2.50 -0.54
C VAL A 19 -3.57 1.44 0.26
N GLU A 20 -3.92 0.17 0.06
CA GLU A 20 -3.27 -0.99 0.67
C GLU A 20 -1.81 -1.13 0.20
N ASP A 21 -1.55 -0.95 -1.09
CA ASP A 21 -0.19 -1.01 -1.68
C ASP A 21 0.69 0.10 -1.13
N LEU A 22 0.11 1.30 -0.93
CA LEU A 22 0.80 2.43 -0.31
C LEU A 22 1.17 2.11 1.15
N ALA A 23 0.20 1.64 1.95
CA ALA A 23 0.44 1.28 3.34
C ALA A 23 1.50 0.18 3.46
N PHE A 24 1.43 -0.86 2.63
CA PHE A 24 2.41 -1.95 2.58
C PHE A 24 3.82 -1.40 2.29
N THR A 25 3.94 -0.52 1.30
CA THR A 25 5.21 0.06 0.89
C THR A 25 5.81 0.93 2.00
N VAL A 26 5.01 1.77 2.66
CA VAL A 26 5.46 2.59 3.79
C VAL A 26 6.02 1.72 4.93
N TYR A 27 5.30 0.67 5.34
CA TYR A 27 5.80 -0.22 6.39
C TYR A 27 7.11 -0.90 6.01
N LYS A 28 7.24 -1.38 4.76
CA LYS A 28 8.49 -2.00 4.27
C LYS A 28 9.67 -1.03 4.30
N VAL A 29 9.48 0.23 3.89
CA VAL A 29 10.53 1.26 3.91
C VAL A 29 10.97 1.58 5.34
N LEU A 30 10.02 1.60 6.28
CA LEU A 30 10.29 1.79 7.71
C LEU A 30 10.93 0.57 8.39
N GLY A 31 11.17 -0.53 7.65
CA GLY A 31 11.71 -1.78 8.19
C GLY A 31 10.71 -2.57 9.05
N ILE A 32 9.43 -2.22 8.99
CA ILE A 32 8.34 -2.91 9.68
C ILE A 32 7.83 -4.02 8.76
N ASP A 33 7.63 -5.23 9.29
CA ASP A 33 6.97 -6.29 8.52
C ASP A 33 5.48 -5.94 8.33
N PRO A 34 5.02 -5.64 7.09
CA PRO A 34 3.62 -5.30 6.82
C PRO A 34 2.67 -6.49 7.02
N ASN A 35 3.18 -7.73 7.11
CA ASN A 35 2.36 -8.91 7.38
C ASN A 35 2.17 -9.17 8.87
N LYS A 36 2.73 -8.31 9.73
CA LYS A 36 2.62 -8.45 11.17
C LYS A 36 1.17 -8.34 11.62
N GLU A 37 0.77 -9.28 12.47
CA GLU A 37 -0.54 -9.31 13.12
C GLU A 37 -0.41 -8.87 14.58
N PHE A 38 -1.31 -7.97 14.99
CA PHE A 38 -1.49 -7.54 16.37
C PHE A 38 -2.74 -8.19 16.95
N HIS A 39 -2.67 -8.62 18.20
CA HIS A 39 -3.80 -9.21 18.89
C HIS A 39 -4.39 -8.18 19.85
N ALA A 40 -5.58 -7.67 19.54
CA ALA A 40 -6.32 -6.78 20.43
C ALA A 40 -7.65 -7.45 20.80
N ASN A 41 -7.93 -7.57 22.09
CA ASN A 41 -9.15 -8.22 22.62
C ASN A 41 -9.39 -9.63 22.06
N GLY A 42 -8.33 -10.40 21.80
CA GLY A 42 -8.40 -11.76 21.25
C GLY A 42 -8.66 -11.84 19.74
N ARG A 43 -8.80 -10.72 19.03
CA ARG A 43 -8.96 -10.69 17.57
C ARG A 43 -7.63 -10.31 16.88
N PRO A 44 -7.17 -11.09 15.89
CA PRO A 44 -6.02 -10.69 15.08
C PRO A 44 -6.39 -9.50 14.19
N ILE A 45 -5.52 -8.50 14.17
CA ILE A 45 -5.60 -7.28 13.37
C ILE A 45 -4.30 -7.16 12.60
N LYS A 46 -4.37 -7.23 11.26
CA LYS A 46 -3.21 -7.00 10.40
C LYS A 46 -2.86 -5.52 10.33
N ILE A 47 -1.57 -5.21 10.34
CA ILE A 47 -1.07 -3.83 10.22
C ILE A 47 -1.28 -3.25 8.81
N ALA A 48 -1.18 -4.09 7.79
CA ALA A 48 -1.59 -3.82 6.41
C ALA A 48 -2.34 -5.03 5.85
N ASN A 49 -3.39 -4.78 5.06
CA ASN A 49 -4.19 -5.82 4.44
C ASN A 49 -3.92 -5.89 2.94
N ASN A 50 -3.49 -7.05 2.43
CA ASN A 50 -3.45 -7.42 1.01
C ASN A 50 -2.72 -6.44 0.04
N GLY A 51 -1.90 -5.52 0.55
CA GLY A 51 -1.08 -4.64 -0.28
C GLY A 51 0.18 -5.33 -0.81
N LYS A 52 0.75 -4.79 -1.89
CA LYS A 52 2.05 -5.18 -2.46
C LYS A 52 3.02 -4.00 -2.49
N LEU A 53 4.31 -4.30 -2.61
CA LEU A 53 5.35 -3.28 -2.72
C LEU A 53 5.22 -2.51 -4.05
N ILE A 54 5.20 -1.18 -3.99
CA ILE A 54 5.25 -0.30 -5.15
C ILE A 54 6.72 -0.12 -5.56
N GLY A 55 7.24 -1.07 -6.34
CA GLY A 55 8.66 -1.07 -6.76
C GLY A 55 9.10 0.18 -7.53
N ALA A 56 8.19 0.78 -8.29
CA ALA A 56 8.46 1.99 -9.09
C ALA A 56 8.81 3.24 -8.26
N LEU A 57 8.61 3.23 -6.94
CA LEU A 57 9.01 4.35 -6.06
C LEU A 57 10.51 4.34 -5.71
N PHE A 58 11.24 3.26 -6.03
CA PHE A 58 12.64 3.07 -5.63
C PHE A 58 13.60 2.94 -6.83
N THR A 59 13.13 3.31 -8.03
CA THR A 59 13.87 3.38 -9.30
C THR A 59 13.93 4.80 -9.78
#